data_AF-A0A958FFG4-F1
#
_entry.id   AF-A0A958FFG4-F1
#
_cell.length_a   1.000
_cell.length_b   1.000
_cell.length_c   1.000
_cell.angle_alpha   90.00
_cell.angle_beta   90.00
_cell.angle_gamma   90.00
#
_symmetry.space_group_name_H-M   'P 1'
#
loop_
_entity.id
_entity.type
_entity.pdbx_description
1 polymer ?
#
loop_
_entity_poly.entity_id
_entity_poly.type
_entity_poly.pdbx_seq_one_letter_code
_entity_poly.pdbx_strand_id
1 'polypeptide(L)'
;YLDIERPSLYPFKPRSMFSVQLSYAGRWGGYFSATAFYEGESRGFIQDVSANNPNAAGLSEVMIDPFYDLDLSIGYRFRLSGIRWNLQAAGYNILDNSG
;
A
#
# COMPACT_ATOMS: atom_id res chain seq x y z
N TYR A 1 -1.78 -7.14 -14.03
CA TYR A 1 -3.13 -7.62 -13.73
C TYR A 1 -2.97 -8.95 -13.02
N LEU A 2 -3.22 -9.01 -11.71
CA LEU A 2 -3.34 -10.29 -11.01
C LEU A 2 -4.64 -10.93 -11.51
N ASP A 3 -4.52 -12.09 -12.16
CA ASP A 3 -5.66 -12.86 -12.63
C ASP A 3 -6.30 -13.55 -11.41
N ILE A 4 -7.17 -12.84 -10.70
CA ILE A 4 -7.87 -13.36 -9.53
C ILE A 4 -9.10 -14.12 -10.02
N GLU A 5 -8.90 -15.29 -10.63
CA GLU A 5 -9.97 -16.23 -11.03
C GLU A 5 -10.74 -16.82 -9.82
N ARG A 6 -10.39 -16.44 -8.58
CA ARG A 6 -10.99 -16.98 -7.35
C ARG A 6 -11.31 -15.84 -6.38
N PRO A 7 -12.58 -15.39 -6.28
CA PRO A 7 -12.94 -14.35 -5.33
C PRO A 7 -12.68 -14.84 -3.90
N SER A 8 -11.89 -14.08 -3.14
CA SER A 8 -11.66 -14.32 -1.72
C SER A 8 -12.99 -14.24 -0.97
N LEU A 9 -13.31 -15.25 -0.14
CA LEU A 9 -14.53 -15.23 0.69
C LEU A 9 -14.47 -14.16 1.78
N TYR A 10 -13.26 -13.76 2.18
CA TYR A 10 -12.98 -12.64 3.08
C TYR A 10 -11.82 -11.79 2.53
N PRO A 11 -11.93 -10.46 2.52
CA PRO A 11 -10.81 -9.59 2.18
C PRO A 11 -9.72 -9.73 3.24
N PHE A 12 -8.45 -9.77 2.81
CA PHE A 12 -7.30 -9.72 3.70
C PHE A 12 -7.43 -8.52 4.63
N LYS A 13 -7.47 -8.77 5.94
CA LYS A 13 -7.54 -7.72 6.96
C LYS A 13 -6.34 -7.84 7.90
N PRO A 14 -5.41 -6.86 7.89
CA PRO A 14 -4.27 -6.88 8.79
C PRO A 14 -4.72 -6.80 10.25
N ARG A 15 -4.09 -7.59 11.10
CA ARG A 15 -4.37 -7.62 12.55
C ARG A 15 -4.09 -6.30 13.25
N SER A 16 -3.17 -5.53 12.71
CA SER A 16 -2.74 -4.23 13.21
C SER A 16 -2.26 -3.39 12.04
N MET A 17 -2.57 -2.10 12.07
CA MET A 17 -2.02 -1.14 11.12
C MET A 17 -1.57 0.09 11.89
N PHE A 18 -0.43 0.63 11.53
CA PHE A 18 -0.05 1.97 11.97
C PHE A 18 0.57 2.74 10.82
N SER A 19 0.31 4.04 10.78
CA SER A 19 0.94 4.95 9.84
C SER A 19 1.43 6.19 10.57
N VAL A 20 2.61 6.65 10.17
CA VAL A 20 3.23 7.86 10.67
C VAL A 20 3.50 8.75 9.48
N GLN A 21 2.87 9.93 9.48
CA GLN A 21 3.05 10.92 8.45
C GLN A 21 3.89 12.09 8.98
N LEU A 22 4.95 12.42 8.25
CA LEU A 22 5.76 13.61 8.45
C LEU A 22 5.56 14.52 7.25
N SER A 23 5.12 15.76 7.49
CA SER A 23 4.99 16.78 6.46
C SER A 23 5.78 18.02 6.83
N TYR A 24 6.50 18.57 5.87
CA TYR A 24 7.25 19.81 6.01
C TYR A 24 6.97 20.74 4.84
N ALA A 25 6.69 22.01 5.16
CA ALA A 25 6.56 23.08 4.18
C ALA A 25 7.50 24.22 4.55
N GLY A 26 8.55 24.37 3.74
CA GLY A 26 9.56 25.40 3.91
C GLY A 26 9.09 26.77 3.42
N ARG A 27 9.61 27.82 4.05
CA ARG A 27 9.33 29.21 3.69
C ARG A 27 9.68 29.54 2.23
N TRP A 28 10.61 28.80 1.63
CA TRP A 28 11.18 29.10 0.31
C TRP A 28 10.47 28.33 -0.81
N GLY A 29 9.30 27.74 -0.53
CA GLY A 29 8.49 27.03 -1.52
C GLY A 29 8.81 25.53 -1.64
N GLY A 30 9.88 25.05 -1.01
CA GLY A 30 10.15 23.62 -0.86
C GLY A 30 9.19 22.95 0.10
N TYR A 31 8.77 21.73 -0.21
CA TYR A 31 7.94 20.90 0.67
C TYR A 31 8.32 19.43 0.54
N PHE A 32 8.05 18.69 1.59
CA PHE A 32 8.33 17.27 1.70
C PHE A 32 7.20 16.58 2.49
N SER A 33 6.86 15.36 2.10
CA SER A 33 5.98 14.47 2.84
C SER A 33 6.59 13.08 2.85
N ALA A 34 6.57 12.43 4.00
CA ALA A 34 6.86 11.02 4.17
C ALA A 34 5.72 10.35 4.92
N THR A 35 5.29 9.19 4.45
CA THR A 35 4.34 8.35 5.15
C THR A 35 4.97 6.98 5.31
N ALA A 36 5.39 6.65 6.53
CA ALA A 36 5.79 5.29 6.88
C ALA A 36 4.55 4.54 7.35
N PHE A 37 4.33 3.33 6.86
CA PHE A 37 3.22 2.50 7.31
C PHE A 37 3.66 1.07 7.54
N TYR A 38 2.94 0.41 8.44
CA TYR A 38 3.09 -1.00 8.75
C TYR A 38 1.74 -1.67 8.68
N GLU A 39 1.72 -2.81 8.02
CA GLU A 39 0.60 -3.74 8.03
C GLU A 39 1.05 -5.02 8.72
N GLY A 40 0.34 -5.38 9.78
CA GLY A 40 0.56 -6.65 10.47
C GLY A 40 0.04 -7.82 9.65
N GLU A 41 0.34 -9.04 10.11
CA GLU A 41 -0.14 -10.29 9.49
C GLU A 41 -1.61 -10.20 9.08
N SER A 42 -1.88 -10.51 7.81
CA SER A 42 -3.23 -10.60 7.26
C SER A 42 -3.55 -12.04 6.89
N ARG A 43 -4.78 -12.45 7.16
CA ARG A 43 -5.28 -13.79 6.81
C ARG A 43 -6.44 -13.65 5.83
N GLY A 44 -6.38 -14.43 4.77
CA GLY A 44 -7.46 -14.59 3.79
C GLY A 44 -7.90 -16.05 3.75
N PHE A 45 -9.16 -16.29 3.45
CA PHE A 45 -9.68 -17.63 3.20
C PHE A 45 -10.10 -17.74 1.74
N ILE A 46 -9.50 -18.69 1.03
CA ILE A 46 -9.82 -19.01 -0.36
C ILE A 46 -10.61 -20.32 -0.36
N GLN A 47 -11.70 -20.35 -1.12
CA GLN A 47 -12.43 -21.59 -1.33
C GLN A 47 -11.58 -22.52 -2.20
N ASP A 48 -11.20 -23.68 -1.66
CA ASP A 48 -10.54 -24.71 -2.43
C ASP A 48 -11.60 -25.52 -3.17
N VAL A 49 -11.87 -25.11 -4.41
CA VAL A 49 -12.71 -25.87 -5.34
C VAL A 49 -11.80 -26.83 -6.12
N SER A 50 -11.16 -27.76 -5.40
CA SER A 50 -10.56 -28.94 -6.01
C SER A 50 -11.67 -29.73 -6.72
N ALA A 51 -11.56 -29.84 -8.05
CA ALA A 51 -12.64 -30.21 -8.97
C ALA A 51 -13.22 -31.64 -8.81
N ASN A 52 -12.84 -32.41 -7.78
CA ASN A 52 -13.19 -33.82 -7.65
C ASN A 52 -13.97 -34.20 -6.37
N ASN A 53 -14.36 -33.25 -5.51
CA ASN A 53 -15.28 -33.56 -4.41
C ASN A 53 -16.21 -32.37 -4.08
N PRO A 54 -17.44 -32.35 -4.61
CA PRO A 54 -18.40 -31.27 -4.36
C PRO A 54 -18.85 -31.15 -2.90
N ASN A 55 -18.51 -32.12 -2.04
CA ASN A 55 -18.79 -32.10 -0.60
C ASN A 55 -17.57 -31.71 0.25
N ALA A 56 -16.40 -31.49 -0.36
CA ALA A 56 -15.17 -31.07 0.33
C ALA A 56 -14.84 -29.62 -0.02
N ALA A 57 -15.79 -28.71 0.20
CA ALA A 57 -15.49 -27.28 0.20
C ALA A 57 -14.55 -26.97 1.38
N GLY A 58 -13.25 -27.18 1.16
CA GLY A 58 -12.20 -26.79 2.09
C GLY A 58 -12.00 -25.29 2.01
N LEU A 59 -11.78 -24.65 3.16
CA LEU A 59 -11.23 -23.31 3.22
C LEU A 59 -9.72 -23.45 3.29
N SER A 60 -9.00 -22.91 2.31
CA SER A 60 -7.56 -22.75 2.37
C SER A 60 -7.25 -21.39 3.00
N GLU A 61 -6.43 -21.38 4.05
CA GLU A 61 -5.95 -20.15 4.68
C GLU A 61 -4.71 -19.65 3.93
N VAL A 62 -4.75 -18.41 3.46
CA VAL A 62 -3.59 -17.69 2.91
C VAL A 62 -3.16 -16.64 3.91
N MET A 63 -1.88 -16.64 4.23
CA MET A 63 -1.28 -15.66 5.12
C MET A 63 -0.41 -14.71 4.32
N ILE A 64 -0.55 -13.43 4.60
CA ILE A 64 0.34 -12.35 4.14
C ILE A 64 1.18 -11.95 5.34
N ASP A 65 2.50 -12.03 5.18
CA ASP A 65 3.45 -11.67 6.22
C ASP A 65 3.37 -10.16 6.53
N PRO A 66 3.64 -9.77 7.78
CA PRO A 66 3.68 -8.36 8.15
C PRO A 66 4.75 -7.62 7.35
N PHE A 67 4.43 -6.41 6.88
CA PHE A 67 5.35 -5.61 6.09
C PHE A 67 5.37 -4.14 6.51
N TYR A 68 6.48 -3.49 6.20
CA TYR A 68 6.68 -2.05 6.38
C TYR A 68 6.89 -1.43 5.01
N ASP A 69 6.35 -0.25 4.81
CA ASP A 69 6.60 0.49 3.58
C ASP A 69 6.64 2.01 3.82
N LEU A 70 7.09 2.72 2.79
CA LEU A 70 7.37 4.13 2.82
C LEU A 70 6.96 4.81 1.51
N ASP A 71 6.07 5.78 1.64
CA ASP A 71 5.76 6.74 0.59
C ASP A 71 6.52 8.04 0.85
N LEU A 72 7.16 8.59 -0.19
CA LEU A 72 7.87 9.86 -0.13
C LEU A 72 7.42 10.79 -1.24
N SER A 73 7.28 12.07 -0.91
CA SER A 73 7.14 13.11 -1.91
C SER A 73 7.96 14.33 -1.55
N ILE A 74 8.62 14.91 -2.55
CA ILE A 74 9.35 16.17 -2.45
C ILE A 74 8.87 17.09 -3.56
N GLY A 75 8.74 18.38 -3.26
CA GLY A 75 8.41 19.35 -4.29
C GLY A 75 8.90 20.75 -3.99
N TYR A 76 8.80 21.59 -5.01
CA TYR A 76 9.26 22.97 -4.99
C TYR A 76 8.31 23.87 -5.78
N ARG A 77 7.85 24.93 -5.12
CA ARG A 77 6.99 25.96 -5.70
C ARG A 77 7.81 27.23 -5.94
N PHE A 78 7.83 27.71 -7.17
CA PHE A 78 8.50 28.95 -7.53
C PHE A 78 7.66 29.80 -8.47
N ARG A 79 8.05 31.07 -8.64
CA ARG A 79 7.44 31.98 -9.62
C ARG A 79 8.46 32.32 -10.69
N LEU A 80 8.09 32.15 -11.95
CA LEU A 80 8.88 32.54 -13.10
C LEU A 80 7.98 33.32 -14.06
N SER A 81 8.34 34.57 -14.37
CA SER A 81 7.58 35.44 -15.27
C SER A 81 6.10 35.62 -14.89
N GLY A 82 5.81 35.74 -13.59
CA GLY A 82 4.44 35.88 -13.07
C GLY A 82 3.66 34.57 -12.97
N ILE A 83 4.15 33.47 -13.55
CA ILE A 83 3.54 32.14 -13.47
C ILE A 83 4.06 31.41 -12.23
N ARG A 84 3.15 30.78 -11.49
CA ARG A 84 3.51 29.92 -10.35
C ARG A 84 3.68 28.48 -10.83
N TRP A 85 4.89 27.98 -10.71
CA TRP A 85 5.27 26.60 -11.05
C TRP A 85 5.30 25.73 -9.81
N ASN A 86 4.92 24.47 -9.96
CA ASN A 86 5.03 23.45 -8.92
C ASN A 86 5.71 22.21 -9.51
N LEU A 87 6.92 21.91 -9.03
CA LEU A 87 7.62 20.69 -9.39
C LEU A 87 7.50 19.70 -8.25
N GLN A 88 7.16 18.45 -8.55
CA GLN A 88 7.00 17.42 -7.55
C GLN A 88 7.53 16.10 -8.08
N ALA A 89 8.26 15.39 -7.22
CA ALA A 89 8.58 13.98 -7.37
C ALA A 89 7.90 13.21 -6.23
N ALA A 90 7.37 12.04 -6.55
CA ALA A 90 6.78 11.14 -5.57
C ALA A 90 7.18 9.70 -5.89
N GLY A 91 7.49 8.93 -4.86
CA GLY A 91 7.71 7.50 -4.91
C GLY A 91 6.77 6.84 -3.91
N TYR A 92 6.12 5.78 -4.35
CA TYR A 92 5.24 4.96 -3.53
C TYR A 92 5.85 3.57 -3.43
N ASN A 93 5.65 2.93 -2.28
CA ASN A 93 6.19 1.60 -1.99
C ASN A 93 7.71 1.50 -2.15
N ILE A 94 8.45 2.47 -1.61
CA ILE A 94 9.90 2.61 -1.86
C ILE A 94 10.71 1.46 -1.26
N LEU A 95 10.17 0.77 -0.24
CA LEU A 95 10.84 -0.37 0.36
C LEU A 95 10.60 -1.68 -0.40
N ASP A 96 9.75 -1.67 -1.43
CA ASP A 96 9.40 -2.83 -2.29
C ASP A 96 8.98 -4.07 -1.50
N ASN A 97 8.30 -3.85 -0.37
CA ASN A 97 7.76 -4.94 0.44
C ASN A 97 6.33 -5.23 -0.03
N SER A 98 6.21 -6.16 -0.97
CA SER A 98 4.92 -6.77 -1.30
C SER A 98 4.69 -7.96 -0.38
N GLY A 99 3.76 -7.79 0.57
CA GLY A 99 3.20 -8.90 1.36
C GLY A 99 2.34 -9.83 0.51
#